data_AF-A0A1T4RGB6-F1
#
_entry.id   AF-A0A1T4RGB6-F1
#
_cell.length_a   1.000
_cell.length_b   1.000
_cell.length_c   1.000
_cell.angle_alpha   90.00
_cell.angle_beta   90.00
_cell.angle_gamma   90.00
#
_symmetry.space_group_name_H-M   'P 1'
#
loop_
_entity.id
_entity.type
_entity.pdbx_description
1 polymer ?
#
loop_
_entity_poly.entity_id
_entity_poly.type
_entity_poly.pdbx_seq_one_letter_code
_entity_poly.pdbx_strand_id
1 'polypeptide(L)' 'MNEQQQILFMQIRILRMASERFNLSLKETAGLFKKFDVLKYIRACFGIFHVEGDEAVFEEVKAYLKVKGAAV' A
#
# COMPACT_ATOMS: atom_id res chain seq x y z
N MET A 1 1.24 -20.92 -0.35
CA MET A 1 1.96 -19.63 -0.41
C MET A 1 2.32 -19.23 1.00
N ASN A 2 3.60 -18.96 1.31
CA ASN A 2 3.98 -18.55 2.66
C ASN A 2 3.59 -17.09 2.96
N GLU A 3 3.60 -16.69 4.23
CA GLU A 3 3.19 -15.34 4.66
C GLU A 3 3.99 -14.24 3.94
N GLN A 4 5.31 -14.42 3.82
CA GLN A 4 6.18 -13.44 3.16
C GLN A 4 5.80 -13.21 1.70
N GLN A 5 5.44 -14.28 0.98
CA GLN A 5 4.94 -14.19 -0.40
C GLN A 5 3.60 -13.46 -0.43
N GLN A 6 2.67 -13.77 0.48
CA GLN A 6 1.37 -13.10 0.54
C GLN A 6 1.50 -11.59 0.80
N ILE A 7 2.36 -11.20 1.75
CA ILE A 7 2.70 -9.79 2.01
C ILE A 7 3.23 -9.12 0.74
N LEU A 8 4.19 -9.77 0.06
CA LEU A 8 4.77 -9.22 -1.16
C LEU A 8 3.73 -9.04 -2.27
N PHE A 9 2.86 -10.03 -2.47
CA PHE A 9 1.78 -9.93 -3.46
C PHE A 9 0.83 -8.79 -3.14
N MET A 10 0.36 -8.67 -1.89
CA MET A 10 -0.49 -7.57 -1.46
C MET A 10 0.17 -6.21 -1.67
N GLN A 11 1.44 -6.06 -1.26
CA GLN A 11 2.21 -4.83 -1.48
C GLN A 11 2.24 -4.42 -2.97
N ILE A 12 2.43 -5.39 -3.88
CA ILE A 12 2.43 -5.15 -5.32
C ILE A 12 1.04 -4.75 -5.83
N ARG A 13 -0.03 -5.43 -5.38
CA ARG A 13 -1.41 -5.10 -5.76
C ARG A 13 -1.79 -3.69 -5.33
N ILE A 14 -1.54 -3.35 -4.07
CA ILE A 14 -1.84 -2.03 -3.51
C ILE A 14 -1.01 -0.93 -4.16
N LEU A 15 0.26 -1.19 -4.50
CA LEU A 15 1.07 -0.23 -5.24
C LEU A 15 0.51 0.05 -6.64
N ARG A 16 0.07 -0.98 -7.37
CA ARG A 16 -0.56 -0.81 -8.69
C ARG A 16 -1.88 -0.05 -8.59
N MET A 17 -2.72 -0.42 -7.62
CA MET A 17 -3.98 0.27 -7.36
C MET A 17 -3.75 1.75 -7.00
N ALA A 18 -2.77 2.05 -6.15
CA ALA A 18 -2.42 3.42 -5.80
C ALA A 18 -1.91 4.23 -7.00
N SER A 19 -1.13 3.61 -7.89
CA SER A 19 -0.67 4.23 -9.14
C SER A 19 -1.84 4.67 -10.02
N GLU A 20 -2.83 3.78 -10.19
CA GLU A 20 -4.04 4.07 -10.97
C GLU A 20 -4.91 5.14 -10.29
N ARG A 21 -5.16 5.01 -8.98
CA ARG A 21 -6.07 5.91 -8.23
C ARG A 21 -5.50 7.30 -8.00
N PHE A 22 -4.18 7.42 -7.82
CA PHE A 22 -3.52 8.71 -7.63
C PHE A 22 -3.07 9.34 -8.97
N ASN A 23 -3.29 8.66 -10.09
CA ASN A 23 -2.84 9.08 -11.42
C ASN A 23 -1.32 9.39 -11.46
N LEU A 24 -0.54 8.54 -10.79
CA LEU A 24 0.92 8.59 -10.73
C LEU A 24 1.50 7.41 -11.50
N SER A 25 2.71 7.54 -12.06
CA SER A 25 3.42 6.37 -12.58
C SER A 25 3.76 5.38 -11.46
N LEU A 26 4.00 4.11 -11.82
CA LEU A 26 4.47 3.10 -10.86
C LEU A 26 5.76 3.53 -10.16
N LYS A 27 6.64 4.26 -10.86
CA LYS A 27 7.91 4.75 -10.30
C LYS A 27 7.68 5.85 -9.27
N GLU A 28 6.79 6.81 -9.55
CA GLU A 28 6.41 7.86 -8.61
C GLU A 28 5.70 7.29 -7.38
N THR A 29 4.78 6.35 -7.60
CA THR A 29 4.06 5.65 -6.53
C THR A 29 5.01 4.84 -5.65
N ALA A 30 5.97 4.13 -6.24
CA ALA A 30 7.01 3.44 -5.48
C ALA A 30 7.89 4.42 -4.68
N GLY A 31 8.21 5.59 -5.26
CA GLY A 31 8.92 6.67 -4.58
C GLY A 31 8.14 7.20 -3.38
N LEU A 32 6.84 7.43 -3.54
CA LEU A 32 5.91 7.82 -2.48
C LEU A 32 5.87 6.77 -1.36
N PHE A 33 5.66 5.50 -1.72
CA PHE A 33 5.58 4.40 -0.77
C PHE A 33 6.89 4.23 0.01
N LYS A 34 8.03 4.43 -0.66
CA LYS A 34 9.34 4.45 -0.02
C LYS A 34 9.51 5.64 0.93
N LYS A 35 9.12 6.85 0.51
CA LYS A 35 9.21 8.08 1.31
C LYS A 35 8.42 7.98 2.62
N PHE A 36 7.28 7.31 2.60
CA PHE A 36 6.36 7.20 3.75
C PHE A 36 6.35 5.81 4.41
N ASP A 37 7.29 4.93 4.08
CA ASP A 37 7.40 3.58 4.64
C ASP A 37 6.11 2.72 4.50
N VAL A 38 5.32 2.94 3.44
CA VAL A 38 4.02 2.27 3.23
C VAL A 38 4.16 0.74 3.18
N LEU A 39 5.23 0.22 2.58
CA LEU A 39 5.45 -1.22 2.51
C LEU A 39 5.69 -1.83 3.90
N LYS A 40 6.39 -1.12 4.79
CA LYS A 40 6.57 -1.56 6.18
C LYS A 40 5.24 -1.51 6.93
N TYR A 41 4.43 -0.49 6.69
CA TYR A 41 3.09 -0.37 7.26
C TYR A 41 2.18 -1.55 6.84
N ILE A 42 2.09 -1.86 5.54
CA ILE A 42 1.33 -3.03 5.04
C ILE A 42 1.81 -4.32 5.69
N ARG A 43 3.13 -4.50 5.85
CA ARG A 43 3.70 -5.68 6.54
C ARG A 43 3.28 -5.74 8.00
N ALA A 44 3.33 -4.62 8.73
CA ALA A 44 2.95 -4.57 10.14
C ALA A 44 1.46 -4.84 10.35
N CYS A 45 0.61 -4.42 9.41
CA CYS A 45 -0.85 -4.60 9.45
C CYS A 45 -1.34 -5.87 8.74
N PHE A 46 -0.44 -6.72 8.23
CA PHE A 46 -0.81 -7.89 7.43
C PHE A 46 -1.79 -8.83 8.14
N GLY A 47 -1.67 -8.97 9.47
CA GLY A 47 -2.58 -9.80 10.27
C GLY A 47 -4.06 -9.44 10.12
N ILE A 48 -4.41 -8.20 9.80
CA ILE A 48 -5.79 -7.80 9.47
C ILE A 48 -5.95 -7.66 7.96
N PHE A 49 -5.00 -7.05 7.27
CA PHE A 49 -5.13 -6.79 5.84
C PHE A 49 -5.31 -8.05 4.98
N HIS A 50 -4.82 -9.21 5.41
CA HIS A 50 -4.95 -10.45 4.65
C HIS A 50 -6.36 -11.04 4.64
N VAL A 51 -7.23 -10.61 5.56
CA VAL A 51 -8.66 -10.98 5.56
C VAL A 51 -9.54 -9.93 4.86
N GLU A 52 -8.96 -8.79 4.51
CA GLU A 52 -9.65 -7.67 3.85
C GLU A 52 -9.48 -7.69 2.32
N GLY A 53 -10.39 -7.01 1.64
CA GLY A 53 -10.25 -6.76 0.20
C GLY A 53 -9.22 -5.67 -0.11
N ASP A 54 -8.66 -5.68 -1.32
CA ASP A 54 -7.66 -4.69 -1.74
C ASP A 54 -8.17 -3.24 -1.63
N GLU A 55 -9.45 -3.00 -1.89
CA GLU A 55 -10.05 -1.66 -1.79
C GLU A 55 -10.00 -1.12 -0.35
N ALA A 56 -10.33 -1.96 0.63
CA ALA A 56 -10.28 -1.59 2.04
C ALA A 56 -8.83 -1.31 2.47
N VAL A 57 -7.89 -2.17 2.08
CA VAL A 57 -6.47 -1.99 2.35
C VAL A 57 -5.92 -0.72 1.68
N PHE A 58 -6.38 -0.40 0.47
CA PHE A 58 -6.00 0.82 -0.23
C PHE A 58 -6.49 2.08 0.51
N GLU A 59 -7.73 2.11 0.97
CA GLU A 59 -8.25 3.25 1.73
C GLU A 59 -7.50 3.44 3.06
N GLU A 60 -7.11 2.36 3.74
CA GLU A 60 -6.22 2.43 4.93
C GLU A 60 -4.84 3.00 4.58
N VAL A 61 -4.24 2.56 3.46
CA VAL A 61 -2.96 3.11 2.99
C VAL A 61 -3.08 4.59 2.62
N LYS A 62 -4.18 5.00 2.00
CA LYS A 62 -4.46 6.40 1.66
C LYS A 62 -4.64 7.25 2.92
N ALA A 63 -5.37 6.75 3.91
CA ALA A 63 -5.53 7.42 5.21
C ALA A 63 -4.17 7.56 5.90
N TYR A 64 -3.37 6.49 5.95
CA TYR A 64 -2.01 6.51 6.47
C TYR A 64 -1.14 7.57 5.78
N LEU A 65 -1.17 7.63 4.45
CA LEU A 65 -0.43 8.62 3.66
C LEU A 65 -0.86 10.06 3.99
N LYS A 66 -2.17 10.31 4.10
CA LYS A 66 -2.71 11.64 4.46
C LYS A 66 -2.28 12.08 5.85
N VAL A 67 -2.33 11.19 6.85
CA VAL A 67 -1.87 11.48 8.22
C VAL A 67 -0.37 11.81 8.25
N LYS A 68 0.42 11.22 7.34
CA LYS A 68 1.85 11.53 7.17
C LYS A 68 2.11 12.79 6.34
N GLY A 69 1.09 13.46 5.82
CA GLY A 69 1.23 14.70 5.04
C GLY A 69 1.51 14.49 3.55
N ALA A 70 1.20 13.31 3.00
CA ALA A 70 1.23 13.11 1.55
C ALA A 70 0.05 13.81 0.87
N ALA A 71 0.30 14.45 -0.28
CA ALA A 71 -0.74 15.02 -1.13
C ALA A 71 -1.21 13.95 -2.14
N VAL A 72 -2.18 13.12 -1.74
CA VAL A 72 -2.78 12.02 -2.52
C VAL A 72 -4.29 11.87 -2.28
#